data_AF-F8VSF8-F1
#
_entry.id   AF-F8VSF8-F1
#
_cell.length_a   1.000
_cell.length_b   1.000
_cell.length_c   1.000
_cell.angle_alpha   90.00
_cell.angle_beta   90.00
_cell.angle_gamma   90.00
#
_symmetry.space_group_name_H-M   'P 1'
#
loop_
_entity.id
_entity.type
_entity.pdbx_description
1 polymer ?
#
loop_
_entity_poly.entity_id
_entity_poly.type
_entity_poly.pdbx_seq_one_letter_code
_entity_poly.pdbx_strand_id
1 'polypeptide(L)' 'MAGRGGAARPNGPAAGNKICQFKLVLLGESAVGKSSLVLRFVKGQFHEYQESTIGAAFLTQTVCLDDTTVKFEI' A
#
# COMPACT_ATOMS: atom_id res chain seq x y z
N MET A 1 -31.87 -19.21 -45.85
CA MET A 1 -31.92 -17.73 -45.95
C MET A 1 -32.61 -17.23 -44.68
N ALA A 2 -32.04 -16.61 -43.67
CA ALA A 2 -30.72 -16.07 -43.27
C ALA A 2 -30.58 -16.44 -41.76
N GLY A 3 -29.43 -16.65 -41.13
CA GLY A 3 -28.16 -15.93 -41.23
C GLY A 3 -28.10 -14.83 -40.17
N ARG A 4 -27.31 -15.06 -39.09
CA ARG A 4 -26.66 -14.12 -38.13
C ARG A 4 -26.89 -14.58 -36.68
N GLY A 5 -25.91 -15.15 -35.96
CA GLY A 5 -24.48 -14.84 -35.95
C GLY A 5 -24.23 -13.80 -34.85
N GLY A 6 -23.61 -14.23 -33.75
CA GLY A 6 -23.48 -13.47 -32.51
C GLY A 6 -22.63 -12.20 -32.62
N ALA A 7 -22.76 -11.37 -31.59
CA ALA A 7 -21.80 -10.32 -31.26
C ALA A 7 -21.71 -10.23 -29.73
N ALA A 8 -20.89 -11.11 -29.16
CA ALA A 8 -20.33 -10.89 -27.83
C ALA A 8 -19.61 -9.54 -27.86
N ARG A 9 -19.96 -8.66 -26.93
CA ARG A 9 -19.34 -7.33 -26.81
C ARG A 9 -17.84 -7.52 -26.56
N PRO A 10 -16.96 -6.86 -27.31
CA PRO A 10 -15.52 -6.98 -27.11
C PRO A 10 -15.15 -6.39 -25.75
N ASN A 11 -14.52 -7.23 -24.96
CA ASN A 11 -13.89 -6.93 -23.68
C ASN A 11 -12.95 -5.71 -23.85
N GLY A 12 -13.35 -4.54 -23.34
CA GLY A 12 -12.39 -3.47 -23.07
C GLY A 12 -11.42 -3.99 -22.00
N PRO A 13 -10.13 -3.59 -21.99
CA PRO A 13 -9.23 -4.03 -20.95
C PRO A 13 -9.85 -3.61 -19.62
N ALA A 14 -10.28 -4.59 -18.82
CA ALA A 14 -10.51 -4.35 -17.41
C ALA A 14 -9.23 -3.68 -16.92
N ALA A 15 -9.32 -2.42 -16.51
CA ALA A 15 -8.18 -1.70 -15.96
C ALA A 15 -7.66 -2.55 -14.81
N GLY A 16 -6.62 -3.33 -15.08
CA GLY A 16 -6.12 -4.32 -14.15
C GLY A 16 -5.59 -3.54 -12.97
N ASN A 17 -6.19 -3.74 -11.79
CA ASN A 17 -5.81 -3.03 -10.58
C ASN A 17 -4.29 -3.25 -10.37
N LYS A 18 -3.50 -2.20 -10.63
CA LYS A 18 -2.05 -2.32 -10.74
C LYS A 18 -1.48 -2.46 -9.34
N ILE A 19 -0.71 -3.51 -9.07
CA ILE A 19 -0.05 -3.68 -7.77
C ILE A 19 1.38 -3.15 -7.87
N CYS A 20 1.70 -2.13 -7.07
CA CYS A 20 3.03 -1.54 -6.96
C CYS A 20 3.60 -1.84 -5.57
N GLN A 21 4.86 -2.26 -5.49
CA GLN A 21 5.56 -2.50 -4.23
C GLN A 21 6.74 -1.55 -4.10
N PHE A 22 6.85 -0.88 -2.95
CA PHE A 22 7.93 0.06 -2.66
C PHE A 22 8.55 -0.21 -1.29
N LYS A 23 9.87 -0.08 -1.21
CA LYS A 23 10.59 -0.05 0.06
C LYS A 23 10.71 1.39 0.54
N LEU A 24 10.27 1.67 1.76
CA LEU A 24 10.26 3.00 2.35
C LEU A 24 11.16 3.03 3.58
N VAL A 25 12.28 3.75 3.54
CA VAL A 25 13.18 3.85 4.69
C VAL A 25 13.07 5.24 5.31
N LEU A 26 12.74 5.31 6.61
CA LEU A 26 12.70 6.56 7.35
C LEU A 26 14.06 6.82 8.02
N LEU A 27 14.70 7.93 7.65
CA LEU A 27 15.96 8.39 8.22
C LEU A 27 15.73 9.58 9.15
N GLY A 28 16.55 9.70 10.19
CA GLY A 28 16.51 10.81 11.13
C GLY A 28 17.12 10.45 12.48
N GLU A 29 17.31 11.46 13.33
CA GLU A 29 17.86 11.28 14.68
C GLU A 29 17.00 10.38 15.57
N SER A 30 17.59 9.90 16.67
CA SER A 30 16.84 9.13 17.67
C SER A 30 15.72 9.96 18.28
N ALA A 31 14.63 9.30 18.68
CA ALA A 31 13.48 9.92 19.35
C ALA A 31 12.68 11.01 18.59
N VAL A 32 12.96 11.28 17.31
CA VAL A 32 12.18 12.24 16.49
C VAL A 32 10.77 11.76 16.09
N GLY A 33 10.36 10.57 16.56
CA GLY A 33 9.00 10.05 16.33
C GLY A 33 8.80 9.22 15.05
N LYS A 34 9.87 8.79 14.37
CA LYS A 34 9.79 7.94 13.16
C LYS A 34 8.86 6.74 13.37
N SER A 35 9.09 5.98 14.44
CA SER A 35 8.33 4.77 14.75
C SER A 35 6.87 5.08 15.08
N SER A 36 6.59 6.20 15.76
CA SER A 36 5.23 6.65 16.06
C SER A 36 4.46 7.02 14.80
N LEU A 37 5.10 7.65 13.81
CA LEU A 37 4.49 7.94 12.51
C LEU A 37 4.18 6.67 11.72
N VAL A 38 5.12 5.73 11.65
CA VAL A 38 4.90 4.46 10.94
C VAL A 38 3.79 3.66 11.62
N LEU A 39 3.78 3.60 12.95
CA LEU A 39 2.72 2.91 13.68
C LEU A 39 1.34 3.53 13.46
N ARG A 40 1.26 4.87 13.43
CA ARG A 40 0.03 5.59 13.11
C ARG A 40 -0.43 5.32 11.68
N PHE A 41 0.50 5.27 10.73
CA PHE A 41 0.20 4.98 9.32
C PHE A 41 -0.30 3.55 9.10
N VAL A 42 0.32 2.56 9.76
CA VAL A 42 0.01 1.13 9.58
C VAL A 42 -1.21 0.73 10.41
N LYS A 43 -1.25 1.12 11.69
CA LYS A 43 -2.24 0.64 12.67
C LYS A 43 -3.28 1.68 13.07
N GLY A 44 -3.13 2.95 12.66
CA GLY A 44 -3.99 4.03 13.13
C GLY A 44 -3.80 4.38 14.62
N GLN A 45 -2.77 3.83 15.28
CA GLN A 45 -2.56 3.99 16.72
C GLN A 45 -1.43 4.99 17.02
N PHE A 46 -1.58 5.68 18.14
CA PHE A 46 -0.53 6.51 18.72
C PHE A 46 -0.35 6.13 20.18
N HIS A 47 0.88 5.84 20.57
CA HIS A 47 1.26 5.57 21.95
C HIS A 47 2.13 6.73 22.43
N GLU A 48 1.71 7.36 23.52
CA GLU A 48 2.47 8.43 24.16
C GLU A 48 3.85 7.95 24.61
N TYR A 49 3.91 6.69 25.07
CA TYR A 49 5.13 6.00 25.47
C TYR A 49 5.51 4.95 24.44
N GLN A 50 5.97 5.39 23.27
CA GLN A 50 6.48 4.48 22.25
C GLN A 50 7.87 3.96 22.64
N GLU A 51 8.04 2.64 22.66
CA GLU A 51 9.35 2.03 22.92
C GLU A 51 10.37 2.41 21.85
N SER A 52 11.61 2.62 22.29
CA SER A 52 12.76 2.87 21.42
C SER A 52 12.94 1.73 20.42
N THR A 53 13.16 2.08 19.16
CA THR A 53 13.44 1.08 18.14
C THR A 53 14.86 0.57 18.30
N ILE A 54 14.99 -0.74 18.48
CA ILE A 54 16.28 -1.42 18.53
C ILE A 54 16.66 -1.79 17.10
N GLY A 55 17.66 -1.09 16.54
CA GLY A 55 18.09 -1.29 15.16
C GLY A 55 17.07 -0.74 14.16
N ALA A 56 16.30 -1.61 13.52
CA ALA A 56 15.30 -1.27 12.51
C ALA A 56 13.96 -1.94 12.81
N ALA A 57 12.86 -1.25 12.49
CA ALA A 57 11.51 -1.79 12.55
C ALA A 57 11.03 -2.06 11.13
N PHE A 58 10.46 -3.25 10.89
CA PHE A 58 9.91 -3.63 9.60
C PHE A 58 8.39 -3.71 9.70
N LEU A 59 7.70 -2.89 8.91
CA LEU A 59 6.23 -2.83 8.89
C LEU A 59 5.76 -2.82 7.44
N THR A 60 4.68 -3.55 7.15
CA THR A 60 4.04 -3.51 5.84
C THR A 60 2.74 -2.73 5.92
N GLN A 61 2.51 -1.84 4.96
CA GLN A 61 1.21 -1.21 4.79
C GLN A 61 0.74 -1.29 3.34
N THR A 62 -0.50 -1.75 3.16
CA THR A 62 -1.13 -1.80 1.84
C THR A 62 -2.20 -0.72 1.75
N VAL A 63 -2.07 0.15 0.76
CA VAL A 63 -2.99 1.24 0.47
C VAL A 63 -3.68 0.95 -0.85
N CYS A 64 -5.01 0.85 -0.83
CA CYS A 64 -5.83 0.74 -2.02
C CYS A 64 -6.14 2.16 -2.53
N LEU A 65 -5.65 2.49 -3.72
CA LEU A 65 -6.06 3.65 -4.51
C LEU A 65 -7.03 3.17 -5.62
N ASP A 66 -7.67 4.11 -6.31
CA ASP A 66 -8.77 3.81 -7.25
C ASP A 66 -8.42 2.70 -8.26
N ASP A 67 -7.32 2.87 -9.01
CA ASP A 67 -6.88 1.92 -10.05
C ASP A 67 -5.56 1.21 -9.69
N THR A 68 -5.06 1.38 -8.46
CA THR A 68 -3.74 0.89 -8.07
C THR A 68 -3.69 0.52 -6.60
N THR A 69 -3.14 -0.65 -6.30
CA THR A 69 -2.81 -1.07 -4.93
C THR A 69 -1.33 -0.85 -4.67
N VAL A 70 -1.00 -0.06 -3.65
CA VAL A 70 0.39 0.23 -3.27
C VAL A 70 0.72 -0.51 -1.98
N LYS A 71 1.75 -1.36 -2.03
CA LYS A 71 2.32 -2.02 -0.85
C LYS A 71 3.62 -1.34 -0.47
N PHE A 72 3.66 -0.76 0.73
CA PHE A 72 4.87 -0.24 1.35
C PHE A 72 5.49 -1.30 2.24
N GLU A 73 6.77 -1.56 2.05
CA GLU A 73 7.64 -2.28 2.96
C GLU A 73 8.52 -1.24 3.65
N ILE A 74 8.13 -0.89 4.87
CA ILE A 74 8.73 0.17 5.69
C ILE A 74 9.78 -0.44 6.61
#